data_AF-G5IXT2-F1
#
_entry.id   AF-G5IXT2-F1
#
_cell.length_a   1.000
_cell.length_b   1.000
_cell.length_c   1.000
_cell.angle_alpha   90.00
_cell.angle_beta   90.00
_cell.angle_gamma   90.00
#
_symmetry.space_group_name_H-M   'P 1'
#
loop_
_entity.id
_entity.type
_entity.pdbx_description
1 polymer ?
#
loop_
_entity_poly.entity_id
_entity_poly.type
_entity_poly.pdbx_seq_one_letter_code
_entity_poly.pdbx_strand_id
1 'polypeptide(L)'
;YRKFSVSLDRSFLDQEADINSLEIPYYDVPIEEKFKEKEGLYLSETINNNLVNILQSNVNELVENRINKLKKSKSYSPYAAQYINFLKAFYQEGKSQNQIAKEIGIRQEKLNRILSFKQLFQQVRQKTVEDLLNLILESLKEKNIISEAINNDYLINLTENIEQFVDQKIFIEAKAEMMNSKNRTMNSFYAKTFIDYLTQNS
;
A
#
# COMPACT_ATOMS: atom_id res chain seq x y z
N TYR A 1 33.34 -10.29 1.84
CA TYR A 1 34.07 -11.56 1.72
C TYR A 1 33.18 -12.74 2.12
N ARG A 2 32.73 -13.52 1.12
CA ARG A 2 32.28 -14.92 1.25
C ARG A 2 32.62 -15.59 -0.08
N LYS A 3 33.50 -16.59 -0.04
CA LYS A 3 33.87 -17.41 -1.20
C LYS A 3 32.89 -18.57 -1.30
N PHE A 4 32.33 -18.78 -2.48
CA PHE A 4 31.75 -20.06 -2.86
C PHE A 4 32.63 -20.65 -3.97
N SER A 5 33.12 -21.86 -3.74
CA SER A 5 33.81 -22.68 -4.74
C SER A 5 32.82 -23.73 -5.24
N VAL A 6 32.58 -23.77 -6.54
CA VAL A 6 31.91 -24.90 -7.18
C VAL A 6 32.97 -25.68 -7.96
N SER A 7 33.21 -26.91 -7.53
CA SER A 7 34.05 -27.89 -8.22
C SER A 7 33.26 -28.46 -9.40
N LEU A 8 33.69 -28.13 -10.62
CA LEU A 8 33.26 -28.87 -11.80
C LEU A 8 34.22 -30.03 -12.02
N ASP A 9 33.62 -31.22 -12.13
CA ASP A 9 34.26 -32.50 -12.40
C ASP A 9 35.07 -32.42 -13.71
N ARG A 10 36.35 -32.78 -13.63
CA ARG A 10 37.37 -32.57 -14.67
C ARG A 10 37.44 -33.75 -15.63
N SER A 11 36.32 -34.18 -16.19
CA SER A 11 36.31 -35.31 -17.13
C SER A 11 36.17 -34.90 -18.59
N PHE A 12 36.50 -33.66 -18.97
CA PHE A 12 36.62 -33.27 -20.37
C PHE A 12 37.70 -32.19 -20.52
N LEU A 13 38.65 -32.46 -21.41
CA LEU A 13 39.78 -31.63 -21.90
C LEU A 13 41.12 -31.85 -21.19
N ASP A 14 41.82 -32.88 -21.70
CA ASP A 14 43.27 -32.82 -21.92
C ASP A 14 43.60 -31.61 -22.80
N GLN A 15 44.45 -30.71 -22.30
CA GLN A 15 45.62 -30.13 -22.97
C GLN A 15 46.14 -28.96 -22.12
N GLU A 16 47.35 -29.12 -21.59
CA GLU A 16 48.12 -28.02 -21.02
C GLU A 16 48.45 -27.00 -22.13
N ALA A 17 48.03 -25.75 -21.94
CA ALA A 17 48.62 -24.61 -22.65
C ALA A 17 48.49 -23.34 -21.80
N ASP A 18 49.64 -22.91 -21.30
CA ASP A 18 50.07 -21.57 -20.91
C ASP A 18 49.05 -20.60 -20.27
N ILE A 19 49.24 -20.34 -18.98
CA ILE A 19 48.58 -19.28 -18.22
C ILE A 19 49.27 -17.95 -18.57
N ASN A 20 48.95 -17.39 -19.73
CA ASN A 20 49.01 -15.93 -19.87
C ASN A 20 47.71 -15.38 -19.27
N SER A 21 47.84 -14.56 -18.24
CA SER A 21 46.73 -13.81 -17.65
C SER A 21 46.06 -12.97 -18.73
N LEU A 22 44.95 -13.48 -19.28
CA LEU A 22 44.00 -12.68 -20.03
C LEU A 22 43.38 -11.70 -19.03
N GLU A 23 43.83 -10.44 -19.07
CA GLU A 23 43.05 -9.34 -18.53
C GLU A 23 41.70 -9.33 -19.25
N ILE A 24 40.68 -9.86 -18.58
CA ILE A 24 39.31 -9.77 -19.08
C ILE A 24 38.90 -8.31 -18.86
N PRO A 25 38.54 -7.55 -19.92
CA PRO A 25 38.09 -6.19 -19.75
C PRO A 25 36.84 -6.17 -18.86
N TYR A 26 36.85 -5.27 -17.88
CA TYR A 26 35.70 -4.98 -17.03
C TYR A 26 34.56 -4.50 -17.93
N TYR A 27 33.59 -5.36 -18.22
CA TYR A 27 32.40 -4.97 -18.96
C TYR A 27 31.58 -4.04 -18.07
N ASP A 28 31.41 -2.80 -18.51
CA ASP A 28 30.41 -1.89 -17.96
C ASP A 28 29.06 -2.61 -17.88
N VAL A 29 28.44 -2.60 -16.70
CA VAL A 29 27.04 -3.06 -16.55
C VAL A 29 26.22 -2.35 -17.63
N PRO A 30 25.44 -3.08 -18.46
CA PRO A 30 24.68 -2.52 -19.56
C PRO A 30 23.90 -1.28 -19.09
N ILE A 31 23.93 -0.23 -19.90
CA ILE A 31 23.29 1.06 -19.59
C ILE A 31 21.82 0.85 -19.16
N GLU A 32 21.11 -0.06 -19.83
CA GLU A 32 19.74 -0.48 -19.54
C GLU A 32 19.54 -1.09 -18.15
N GLU A 33 20.53 -1.85 -17.66
CA GLU A 33 20.48 -2.50 -16.35
C GLU A 33 20.82 -1.51 -15.23
N LYS A 34 21.78 -0.59 -15.46
CA LYS A 34 22.01 0.58 -14.59
C LYS A 34 20.79 1.51 -14.54
N PHE A 35 20.05 1.64 -15.65
CA PHE A 35 18.80 2.39 -15.71
C PHE A 35 17.68 1.72 -14.90
N LYS A 36 17.49 0.41 -15.04
CA LYS A 36 16.50 -0.36 -14.24
C LYS A 36 16.79 -0.34 -12.74
N GLU A 37 18.06 -0.39 -12.35
CA GLU A 37 18.45 -0.29 -10.93
C GLU A 37 18.18 1.11 -10.35
N LYS A 38 18.53 2.17 -11.10
CA LYS A 38 18.23 3.56 -10.71
C LYS A 38 16.73 3.84 -10.65
N GLU A 39 15.97 3.32 -11.62
CA GLU A 39 14.52 3.39 -11.64
C GLU A 39 13.95 2.68 -10.40
N GLY A 40 14.38 1.45 -10.11
CA GLY A 40 13.92 0.69 -8.93
C GLY A 40 14.18 1.39 -7.59
N LEU A 41 15.38 1.96 -7.41
CA LEU A 41 15.71 2.74 -6.20
C LEU A 41 14.87 4.01 -6.10
N TYR A 42 14.76 4.77 -7.20
CA TYR A 42 13.97 5.99 -7.24
C TYR A 42 12.48 5.74 -6.94
N LEU A 43 11.92 4.67 -7.51
CA LEU A 43 10.54 4.26 -7.25
C LEU A 43 10.35 3.89 -5.78
N SER A 44 11.29 3.14 -5.20
CA SER A 44 11.22 2.77 -3.78
C SER A 44 11.25 4.00 -2.87
N GLU A 45 12.16 4.95 -3.11
CA GLU A 45 12.23 6.20 -2.34
C GLU A 45 10.96 7.04 -2.52
N THR A 46 10.49 7.21 -3.75
CA THR A 46 9.26 7.98 -4.06
C THR A 46 8.06 7.40 -3.32
N ILE A 47 7.89 6.07 -3.35
CA ILE A 47 6.80 5.41 -2.63
C ILE A 47 6.97 5.60 -1.12
N ASN A 48 8.14 5.30 -0.55
CA ASN A 48 8.35 5.39 0.90
C ASN A 48 8.13 6.81 1.45
N ASN A 49 8.55 7.84 0.70
CA ASN A 49 8.42 9.24 1.13
C ASN A 49 6.97 9.75 1.08
N ASN A 50 6.14 9.19 0.19
CA ASN A 50 4.79 9.71 -0.05
C ASN A 50 3.67 8.82 0.50
N LEU A 51 3.95 7.55 0.80
CA LEU A 51 2.95 6.56 1.23
C LEU A 51 2.11 7.06 2.42
N VAL A 52 2.75 7.62 3.44
CA VAL A 52 2.08 8.08 4.65
C VAL A 52 1.11 9.22 4.35
N ASN A 53 1.57 10.22 3.59
CA ASN A 53 0.78 11.39 3.24
C ASN A 53 -0.39 11.02 2.32
N ILE A 54 -0.14 10.15 1.33
CA ILE A 54 -1.18 9.63 0.43
C ILE A 54 -2.24 8.86 1.23
N LEU A 55 -1.82 7.96 2.12
CA LEU A 55 -2.76 7.20 2.95
C LEU A 55 -3.60 8.14 3.83
N GLN A 56 -2.98 9.11 4.50
CA GLN A 56 -3.66 10.10 5.34
C GLN A 56 -4.69 10.91 4.54
N SER A 57 -4.28 11.43 3.38
CA SER A 57 -5.16 12.17 2.48
C SER A 57 -6.36 11.32 2.04
N ASN A 58 -6.11 10.06 1.67
CA ASN A 58 -7.15 9.14 1.22
C ASN A 58 -8.11 8.72 2.34
N VAL A 59 -7.62 8.53 3.57
CA VAL A 59 -8.48 8.30 4.73
C VAL A 59 -9.38 9.51 4.97
N ASN A 60 -8.82 10.73 4.97
CA ASN A 60 -9.59 11.94 5.15
C ASN A 60 -10.70 12.07 4.08
N GLU A 61 -10.32 12.05 2.80
CA GLU A 61 -11.23 12.22 1.69
C GLU A 61 -12.36 11.17 1.71
N LEU A 62 -12.03 9.91 1.95
CA LEU A 62 -13.02 8.84 1.93
C LEU A 62 -13.95 8.86 3.14
N VAL A 63 -13.47 9.30 4.31
CA VAL A 63 -14.33 9.54 5.48
C VAL A 63 -15.28 10.70 5.22
N GLU A 64 -14.79 11.83 4.70
CA GLU A 64 -15.62 12.98 4.34
C GLU A 64 -16.66 12.63 3.28
N ASN A 65 -16.24 11.94 2.21
CA ASN A 65 -17.12 11.43 1.17
C ASN A 65 -18.21 10.54 1.76
N ARG A 66 -17.86 9.73 2.76
CA ARG A 66 -18.82 8.86 3.44
C ARG A 66 -19.82 9.66 4.27
N ILE A 67 -19.37 10.63 5.04
CA ILE A 67 -20.24 11.55 5.79
C ILE A 67 -21.21 12.26 4.84
N ASN A 68 -20.71 12.77 3.72
CA ASN A 68 -21.52 13.46 2.70
C ASN A 68 -22.57 12.53 2.08
N LYS A 69 -22.22 11.27 1.80
CA LYS A 69 -23.19 10.26 1.35
C LYS A 69 -24.27 9.97 2.39
N LEU A 70 -23.91 9.90 3.68
CA LEU A 70 -24.87 9.71 4.77
C LEU A 70 -25.81 10.92 4.87
N LYS A 71 -25.29 12.16 4.83
CA LYS A 71 -26.09 13.40 4.86
C LYS A 71 -27.16 13.44 3.76
N LYS A 72 -26.81 13.00 2.55
CA LYS A 72 -27.72 12.96 1.38
C LYS A 72 -28.75 11.83 1.44
N SER A 73 -28.59 10.84 2.33
CA SER A 73 -29.47 9.69 2.41
C SER A 73 -30.67 9.93 3.33
N LYS A 74 -31.88 9.72 2.82
CA LYS A 74 -33.12 9.80 3.63
C LYS A 74 -33.11 8.88 4.86
N SER A 75 -32.53 7.68 4.73
CA SER A 75 -32.57 6.66 5.80
C SER A 75 -31.39 6.74 6.77
N TYR A 76 -30.29 7.38 6.37
CA TYR A 76 -29.04 7.39 7.14
C TYR A 76 -28.57 8.79 7.56
N SER A 77 -29.19 9.87 7.09
CA SER A 77 -28.82 11.24 7.46
C SER A 77 -28.78 11.51 8.97
N PRO A 78 -29.63 10.91 9.83
CA PRO A 78 -29.54 11.14 11.28
C PRO A 78 -28.22 10.67 11.90
N TYR A 79 -27.51 9.76 11.23
CA TYR A 79 -26.25 9.17 11.71
C TYR A 79 -25.01 9.88 11.16
N ALA A 80 -25.17 10.81 10.21
CA ALA A 80 -24.04 11.45 9.56
C ALA A 80 -23.16 12.25 10.54
N ALA A 81 -23.80 12.97 11.47
CA ALA A 81 -23.10 13.71 12.52
C ALA A 81 -22.39 12.81 13.54
N GLN A 82 -22.84 11.56 13.69
CA GLN A 82 -22.27 10.59 14.62
C GLN A 82 -21.21 9.70 13.98
N TYR A 83 -20.98 9.81 12.66
CA TYR A 83 -20.10 8.90 11.93
C TYR A 83 -18.68 8.86 12.52
N ILE A 84 -18.10 10.03 12.81
CA ILE A 84 -16.78 10.15 13.45
C ILE A 84 -16.77 9.45 14.81
N ASN A 85 -17.81 9.61 15.63
CA ASN A 85 -17.89 8.94 16.93
C ASN A 85 -17.96 7.43 16.79
N PHE A 86 -18.62 6.90 15.76
CA PHE A 86 -18.63 5.46 15.49
C PHE A 86 -17.26 4.94 15.07
N LEU A 87 -16.51 5.74 14.30
CA LEU A 87 -15.12 5.40 13.94
C LEU A 87 -14.22 5.43 15.18
N LYS A 88 -14.37 6.41 16.09
CA LYS A 88 -13.63 6.47 17.36
C LYS A 88 -13.92 5.26 18.24
N ALA A 89 -15.20 4.94 18.42
CA ALA A 89 -15.61 3.75 19.17
C ALA A 89 -14.99 2.47 18.60
N PHE A 90 -14.86 2.36 17.27
CA PHE A 90 -14.25 1.21 16.64
C PHE A 90 -12.72 1.19 16.76
N TYR A 91 -12.04 2.26 16.34
CA TYR A 91 -10.57 2.30 16.21
C TYR A 91 -9.85 2.68 17.51
N GLN A 92 -10.39 3.62 18.30
CA GLN A 92 -9.75 4.08 19.54
C GLN A 92 -10.18 3.26 20.75
N GLU A 93 -11.47 2.90 20.83
CA GLU A 93 -12.01 2.13 21.97
C GLU A 93 -12.04 0.62 21.73
N GLY A 94 -11.73 0.16 20.50
CA GLY A 94 -11.70 -1.25 20.15
C GLY A 94 -13.07 -1.94 20.16
N LYS A 95 -14.18 -1.19 20.19
CA LYS A 95 -15.53 -1.76 20.26
C LYS A 95 -15.87 -2.48 18.95
N SER A 96 -16.53 -3.62 19.09
CA SER A 96 -17.13 -4.32 17.95
C SER A 96 -18.35 -3.55 17.40
N GLN A 97 -18.65 -3.75 16.12
CA GLN A 97 -19.87 -3.20 15.52
C GLN A 97 -21.15 -3.61 16.28
N ASN A 98 -21.20 -4.82 16.86
CA ASN A 98 -22.34 -5.23 17.68
C ASN A 98 -22.45 -4.42 18.98
N GLN A 99 -21.32 -4.13 19.65
CA GLN A 99 -21.31 -3.27 20.84
C GLN A 99 -21.78 -1.85 20.50
N ILE A 100 -21.20 -1.25 19.46
CA ILE A 100 -21.59 0.10 19.02
C ILE A 100 -23.09 0.15 18.66
N ALA A 101 -23.60 -0.85 17.93
CA ALA A 101 -25.00 -0.91 17.52
C ALA A 101 -25.95 -0.97 18.73
N LYS A 102 -25.59 -1.76 19.75
CA LYS A 102 -26.34 -1.87 21.00
C LYS A 102 -26.34 -0.55 21.77
N GLU A 103 -25.19 0.10 21.89
CA GLU A 103 -25.05 1.38 22.62
C GLU A 103 -25.93 2.49 22.03
N ILE A 104 -26.08 2.53 20.71
CA ILE A 104 -26.88 3.55 20.02
C ILE A 104 -28.31 3.10 19.68
N GLY A 105 -28.70 1.89 20.10
CA GLY A 105 -30.05 1.36 19.92
C GLY A 105 -30.45 1.06 18.47
N ILE A 106 -29.52 0.64 17.61
CA ILE A 106 -29.84 0.24 16.22
C ILE A 106 -29.48 -1.22 15.95
N ARG A 107 -30.08 -1.78 14.89
CA ARG A 107 -29.73 -3.12 14.42
C ARG A 107 -28.30 -3.15 13.87
N GLN A 108 -27.58 -4.24 14.11
CA GLN A 108 -26.20 -4.40 13.65
C GLN A 108 -26.07 -4.27 12.12
N GLU A 109 -27.04 -4.76 11.35
CA GLU A 109 -27.02 -4.66 9.88
C GLU A 109 -27.13 -3.20 9.43
N LYS A 110 -27.87 -2.38 10.19
CA LYS A 110 -27.98 -0.94 9.93
C LYS A 110 -26.65 -0.25 10.21
N LEU A 111 -26.00 -0.58 11.33
CA LEU A 111 -24.67 -0.05 11.62
C LEU A 111 -23.63 -0.47 10.57
N ASN A 112 -23.62 -1.76 10.17
CA ASN A 112 -22.73 -2.26 9.13
C ASN A 112 -22.89 -1.45 7.83
N ARG A 113 -24.13 -1.08 7.48
CA ARG A 113 -24.43 -0.24 6.31
C ARG A 113 -24.08 1.23 6.51
N ILE A 114 -23.98 1.73 7.73
CA ILE A 114 -23.55 3.11 8.04
C ILE A 114 -22.02 3.19 8.01
N LEU A 115 -21.34 2.28 8.71
CA LEU A 115 -19.89 2.21 8.82
C LEU A 115 -19.26 1.77 7.50
N SER A 116 -19.84 0.77 6.84
CA SER A 116 -19.36 0.23 5.57
C SER A 116 -17.87 -0.13 5.60
N PHE A 117 -17.34 -0.64 6.73
CA PHE A 117 -15.89 -0.83 6.93
C PHE A 117 -15.20 -1.63 5.84
N LYS A 118 -15.80 -2.73 5.36
CA LYS A 118 -15.22 -3.53 4.27
C LYS A 118 -15.06 -2.68 3.00
N GLN A 119 -16.07 -1.87 2.69
CA GLN A 119 -16.04 -1.00 1.52
C GLN A 119 -15.04 0.15 1.71
N LEU A 120 -15.04 0.80 2.88
CA LEU A 120 -14.09 1.87 3.20
C LEU A 120 -12.63 1.36 3.11
N PHE A 121 -12.36 0.18 3.66
CA PHE A 121 -11.05 -0.47 3.56
C PHE A 121 -10.62 -0.70 2.11
N GLN A 122 -11.50 -1.28 1.29
CA GLN A 122 -11.22 -1.51 -0.13
C GLN A 122 -11.00 -0.21 -0.90
N GLN A 123 -11.80 0.82 -0.61
CA GLN A 123 -11.66 2.14 -1.25
C GLN A 123 -10.37 2.84 -0.87
N VAL A 124 -9.97 2.80 0.41
CA VAL A 124 -8.69 3.37 0.85
C VAL A 124 -7.53 2.63 0.19
N ARG A 125 -7.57 1.29 0.11
CA ARG A 125 -6.55 0.50 -0.59
C ARG A 125 -6.45 0.92 -2.06
N GLN A 126 -7.57 0.82 -2.79
CA GLN A 126 -7.60 1.11 -4.21
C GLN A 126 -7.08 2.52 -4.49
N LYS A 127 -7.59 3.52 -3.77
CA LYS A 127 -7.18 4.91 -3.99
C LYS A 127 -5.72 5.16 -3.62
N THR A 128 -5.18 4.48 -2.61
CA THR A 128 -3.75 4.56 -2.27
C THR A 128 -2.87 4.01 -3.38
N VAL A 129 -3.27 2.90 -4.01
CA VAL A 129 -2.57 2.35 -5.19
C VAL A 129 -2.64 3.31 -6.37
N GLU A 130 -3.85 3.81 -6.68
CA GLU A 130 -4.08 4.75 -7.79
C GLU A 130 -3.26 6.03 -7.63
N ASP A 131 -3.27 6.66 -6.45
CA ASP A 131 -2.55 7.91 -6.23
C ASP A 131 -1.03 7.71 -6.23
N LEU A 132 -0.52 6.56 -5.74
CA LEU A 132 0.90 6.23 -5.86
C LEU A 132 1.31 5.97 -7.31
N LEU A 133 0.49 5.25 -8.07
CA LEU A 133 0.73 5.01 -9.48
C LEU A 133 0.79 6.34 -10.24
N ASN A 134 -0.19 7.22 -10.04
CA ASN A 134 -0.20 8.54 -10.66
C ASN A 134 1.05 9.35 -10.30
N LEU A 135 1.42 9.42 -9.01
CA LEU A 135 2.61 10.11 -8.55
C LEU A 135 3.89 9.58 -9.23
N ILE A 136 4.01 8.26 -9.34
CA ILE A 136 5.15 7.60 -9.99
C ILE A 136 5.19 7.97 -11.47
N LEU A 137 4.07 7.83 -12.18
CA LEU A 137 4.00 8.11 -13.61
C LEU A 137 4.32 9.58 -13.91
N GLU A 138 3.80 10.51 -13.12
CA GLU A 138 4.15 11.93 -13.21
C GLU A 138 5.65 12.16 -12.97
N SER A 139 6.20 11.57 -11.91
CA SER A 139 7.63 11.69 -11.58
C SER A 139 8.56 11.14 -12.68
N LEU A 140 8.20 10.00 -13.27
CA LEU A 140 8.98 9.38 -14.34
C LEU A 140 8.93 10.23 -15.62
N LYS A 141 7.76 10.82 -15.91
CA LYS A 141 7.57 11.73 -17.04
C LYS A 141 8.39 13.02 -16.86
N GLU A 142 8.35 13.63 -15.68
CA GLU A 142 9.13 14.85 -15.36
C GLU A 142 10.64 14.63 -15.50
N LYS A 143 11.12 13.43 -15.19
CA LYS A 143 12.53 13.06 -15.30
C LYS A 143 12.95 12.58 -16.69
N ASN A 144 12.03 12.57 -17.67
CA ASN A 144 12.24 12.00 -19.00
C ASN A 144 12.76 10.54 -18.96
N ILE A 145 12.39 9.78 -17.93
CA ILE A 145 12.77 8.35 -17.79
C ILE A 145 11.91 7.49 -18.71
N ILE A 146 10.64 7.85 -18.85
CA ILE A 146 9.69 7.21 -19.77
C ILE A 146 9.32 8.17 -20.90
N SER A 147 9.25 7.66 -22.13
CA SER A 147 8.68 8.37 -23.29
C SER A 147 7.16 8.21 -23.32
N GLU A 148 6.45 9.05 -24.08
CA GLU A 148 4.98 9.16 -24.09
C GLU A 148 4.20 7.85 -24.34
N ALA A 149 4.86 6.81 -24.89
CA ALA A 149 4.25 5.51 -25.11
C ALA A 149 4.68 4.51 -24.03
N ILE A 150 4.08 4.61 -22.84
CA ILE A 150 4.16 3.53 -21.85
C ILE A 150 3.39 2.32 -22.40
N ASN A 151 4.04 1.18 -22.56
CA ASN A 151 3.34 -0.03 -23.00
C ASN A 151 2.44 -0.58 -21.88
N ASN A 152 1.39 -1.31 -22.27
CA ASN A 152 0.39 -1.83 -21.32
C ASN A 152 1.01 -2.82 -20.32
N ASP A 153 1.96 -3.65 -20.77
CA ASP A 153 2.61 -4.65 -19.92
C ASP A 153 3.42 -4.01 -18.80
N TYR A 154 4.10 -2.88 -19.06
CA TYR A 154 4.80 -2.11 -18.04
C TYR A 154 3.83 -1.52 -17.02
N LEU A 155 2.69 -0.95 -17.45
CA LEU A 155 1.68 -0.42 -16.54
C LEU A 155 1.08 -1.49 -15.64
N ILE A 156 0.79 -2.67 -16.19
CA ILE A 156 0.30 -3.83 -15.44
C ILE A 156 1.33 -4.22 -14.38
N ASN A 157 2.58 -4.46 -14.78
CA ASN A 157 3.65 -4.86 -13.87
C ASN A 157 3.90 -3.82 -12.77
N LEU A 158 3.91 -2.52 -13.12
CA LEU A 158 4.09 -1.44 -12.16
C LEU A 158 2.94 -1.40 -11.15
N THR A 159 1.70 -1.52 -11.63
CA THR A 159 0.51 -1.56 -10.77
C THR A 159 0.57 -2.74 -9.81
N GLU A 160 0.85 -3.95 -10.30
CA GLU A 160 0.97 -5.16 -9.46
C GLU A 160 2.07 -5.02 -8.40
N ASN A 161 3.22 -4.44 -8.76
CA ASN A 161 4.31 -4.19 -7.81
C ASN A 161 3.91 -3.19 -6.72
N ILE A 162 3.22 -2.10 -7.08
CA ILE A 162 2.70 -1.13 -6.12
C ILE A 162 1.66 -1.79 -5.20
N GLU A 163 0.73 -2.57 -5.75
CA GLU A 163 -0.28 -3.30 -4.98
C GLU A 163 0.35 -4.23 -3.94
N GLN A 164 1.31 -5.06 -4.36
CA GLN A 164 2.02 -5.97 -3.46
C GLN A 164 2.75 -5.21 -2.36
N PHE A 165 3.42 -4.10 -2.72
CA PHE A 165 4.14 -3.28 -1.76
C PHE A 165 3.19 -2.67 -0.71
N VAL A 166 2.12 -2.01 -1.12
CA VAL A 166 1.19 -1.37 -0.17
C VAL A 166 0.45 -2.40 0.68
N ASP A 167 0.14 -3.58 0.11
CA ASP A 167 -0.48 -4.66 0.86
C ASP A 167 0.43 -5.17 1.97
N GLN A 168 1.71 -5.41 1.66
CA GLN A 168 2.69 -5.84 2.64
C GLN A 168 2.93 -4.78 3.72
N LYS A 169 2.95 -3.50 3.36
CA LYS A 169 3.24 -2.41 4.30
C LYS A 169 2.05 -2.01 5.15
N ILE A 170 0.82 -2.10 4.63
CA ILE A 170 -0.36 -1.50 5.26
C ILE A 170 -1.49 -2.52 5.42
N PHE A 171 -1.92 -3.14 4.32
CA PHE A 171 -3.26 -3.73 4.28
C PHE A 171 -3.33 -5.19 4.74
N ILE A 172 -2.25 -5.97 4.68
CA ILE A 172 -2.24 -7.36 5.17
C ILE A 172 -2.44 -7.40 6.69
N GLU A 173 -1.65 -6.64 7.45
CA GLU A 173 -1.77 -6.56 8.90
C GLU A 173 -3.13 -5.98 9.30
N ALA A 174 -3.54 -4.89 8.66
CA ALA A 174 -4.83 -4.26 8.91
C ALA A 174 -6.01 -5.21 8.67
N LYS A 175 -5.98 -5.99 7.59
CA LYS A 175 -7.02 -6.99 7.30
C LYS A 175 -7.07 -8.07 8.38
N ALA A 176 -5.92 -8.59 8.82
CA ALA A 176 -5.85 -9.57 9.89
C ALA A 176 -6.42 -9.01 11.20
N GLU A 177 -6.06 -7.77 11.54
CA GLU A 177 -6.54 -7.07 12.73
C GLU A 177 -8.06 -6.83 12.68
N MET A 178 -8.61 -6.40 11.54
CA MET A 178 -10.04 -6.19 11.36
C MET A 178 -10.86 -7.49 11.43
N MET A 179 -10.28 -8.60 10.96
CA MET A 179 -10.91 -9.93 11.00
C MET A 179 -10.87 -10.54 12.39
N ASN A 180 -9.89 -10.18 13.22
CA ASN A 180 -9.83 -10.71 14.58
C ASN A 180 -10.93 -10.09 15.44
N SER A 181 -11.88 -10.92 15.89
CA SER A 181 -13.00 -10.46 16.70
C SER A 181 -12.68 -10.39 18.20
N LYS A 182 -11.60 -11.05 18.64
CA LYS A 182 -11.15 -11.11 20.04
C LYS A 182 -9.79 -10.42 20.17
N ASN A 183 -9.66 -9.49 21.11
CA ASN A 183 -8.42 -8.74 21.37
C ASN A 183 -7.91 -7.93 20.17
N ARG A 184 -8.76 -7.06 19.61
CA ARG A 184 -8.31 -6.08 18.62
C ARG A 184 -7.40 -5.06 19.29
N THR A 185 -6.18 -4.98 18.81
CA THR A 185 -5.17 -4.05 19.31
C THR A 185 -5.17 -2.70 18.60
N MET A 186 -5.81 -2.60 17.43
CA MET A 186 -5.85 -1.42 16.55
C MET A 186 -4.46 -0.78 16.35
N ASN A 187 -3.45 -1.62 16.16
CA ASN A 187 -2.04 -1.27 16.10
C ASN A 187 -1.45 -1.28 14.69
N SER A 188 -2.17 -1.81 13.70
CA SER A 188 -1.74 -1.77 12.30
C SER A 188 -1.51 -0.33 11.85
N PHE A 189 -0.62 -0.14 10.88
CA PHE A 189 -0.35 1.18 10.32
C PHE A 189 -1.63 1.89 9.86
N TYR A 190 -2.52 1.15 9.19
CA TYR A 190 -3.85 1.59 8.79
C TYR A 190 -4.70 2.08 9.97
N ALA A 191 -4.80 1.29 11.05
CA ALA A 191 -5.60 1.65 12.21
C ALA A 191 -5.04 2.91 12.90
N LYS A 192 -3.72 3.00 13.04
CA LYS A 192 -3.05 4.20 13.58
C LYS A 192 -3.32 5.44 12.74
N THR A 193 -3.28 5.33 11.40
CA THR A 193 -3.64 6.45 10.52
C THR A 193 -5.09 6.91 10.75
N PHE A 194 -6.03 5.99 10.95
CA PHE A 194 -7.40 6.34 11.34
C PHE A 194 -7.45 7.02 12.71
N ILE A 195 -6.72 6.51 13.71
CA ILE A 195 -6.67 7.10 15.06
C ILE A 195 -6.12 8.53 15.00
N ASP A 196 -5.05 8.77 14.24
CA ASP A 196 -4.44 10.10 14.07
C ASP A 196 -5.45 11.07 13.43
N TYR A 197 -6.08 10.67 12.33
CA TYR A 197 -7.13 11.44 11.67
C TYR A 197 -8.27 11.80 12.64
N LEU A 198 -8.77 10.82 13.38
CA LEU A 198 -9.88 11.01 14.32
C LEU A 198 -9.51 11.90 15.50
N THR A 199 -8.23 11.92 15.90
CA THR A 199 -7.72 12.79 16.97
C THR A 199 -7.64 14.24 16.50
N GLN A 200 -7.22 14.48 15.26
CA GLN A 200 -7.14 15.82 14.67
C GLN A 200 -8.50 16.44 14.33
N ASN A 201 -9.50 15.61 14.07
CA ASN A 201 -10.87 16.02 13.70
C ASN A 201 -11.88 15.82 14.85
N SER A 202 -11.41 16.01 16.09
CA SER A 202 -12.19 15.90 17.34
C SER A 202 -12.84 17.21 17.76
#